data_AF-A0A426ZC57-F1
#
_entry.id   AF-A0A426ZC57-F1
#
_cell.length_a   1.000
_cell.length_b   1.000
_cell.length_c   1.000
_cell.angle_alpha   90.00
_cell.angle_beta   90.00
_cell.angle_gamma   90.00
#
_symmetry.space_group_name_H-M   'P 1'
#
loop_
_entity.id
_entity.type
_entity.pdbx_description
1 polymer ?
#
loop_
_entity_poly.entity_id
_entity_poly.type
_entity_poly.pdbx_seq_one_letter_code
_entity_poly.pdbx_strand_id
1 'polypeptide(L)'
;MLHNCCLVFNMKLVATDSVSLSGLAFHPLDGILQAVPHVIALFLVPTHFMTHMLLLFCEAVWTANIHDCVHGKVWPVMGAGYHTIHHTTYRHNYGHYTVWMDWMFGTLRDPEEELKKAE
;
A
#
# COMPACT_ATOMS: atom_id res chain seq x y z
N MET A 1 3.48 -12.89 14.32
CA MET A 1 3.86 -11.49 13.96
C MET A 1 2.98 -10.85 12.88
N LEU A 2 2.31 -11.61 11.99
CA LEU A 2 1.32 -11.10 11.01
C LEU A 2 0.09 -10.39 11.63
N HIS A 3 -0.23 -10.65 12.89
CA HIS A 3 -1.31 -9.96 13.63
C HIS A 3 -1.05 -8.46 13.88
N ASN A 4 0.21 -8.00 13.82
CA ASN A 4 0.54 -6.66 14.30
C ASN A 4 0.24 -5.53 13.31
N CYS A 5 0.21 -5.78 12.00
CA CYS A 5 -0.14 -4.73 11.03
C CYS A 5 -1.65 -4.40 11.08
N CYS A 6 -2.48 -5.42 11.30
CA CYS A 6 -3.90 -5.24 11.55
C CYS A 6 -4.13 -4.46 12.87
N LEU A 7 -3.31 -4.69 13.91
CA LEU A 7 -3.43 -4.05 15.22
C LEU A 7 -2.97 -2.58 15.26
N VAL A 8 -1.92 -2.18 14.54
CA VAL A 8 -1.44 -0.78 14.52
C VAL A 8 -2.51 0.17 13.95
N PHE A 9 -3.35 -0.30 13.04
CA PHE A 9 -4.50 0.46 12.51
C PHE A 9 -5.86 0.14 13.19
N ASN A 10 -5.94 -0.84 14.10
CA ASN A 10 -7.20 -1.26 14.75
C ASN A 10 -7.56 -0.46 16.01
N MET A 11 -6.79 0.55 16.42
CA MET A 11 -7.16 1.36 17.60
C MET A 11 -8.09 2.53 17.25
N LYS A 12 -9.25 2.19 16.66
CA LYS A 12 -10.56 2.89 16.68
C LYS A 12 -11.33 2.62 15.39
N LEU A 13 -12.17 1.59 15.38
CA LEU A 13 -13.53 1.56 14.81
C LEU A 13 -13.93 0.11 14.49
N VAL A 14 -14.58 -0.51 15.46
CA VAL A 14 -15.55 -1.57 15.20
C VAL A 14 -16.71 -0.94 14.43
N ALA A 15 -16.89 -1.26 13.15
CA ALA A 15 -18.18 -1.54 12.50
C ALA A 15 -18.06 -1.61 10.95
N THR A 16 -18.79 -2.58 10.37
CA THR A 16 -19.23 -2.74 8.97
C THR A 16 -18.25 -3.26 7.90
N ASP A 17 -18.33 -4.57 7.66
CA ASP A 17 -18.46 -5.28 6.37
C ASP A 17 -17.58 -4.90 5.16
N SER A 18 -16.69 -5.85 4.83
CA SER A 18 -16.16 -6.21 3.50
C SER A 18 -15.15 -5.31 2.76
N VAL A 19 -14.86 -4.08 3.19
CA VAL A 19 -13.71 -3.31 2.68
C VAL A 19 -12.97 -2.67 3.86
N SER A 20 -11.71 -3.07 4.06
CA SER A 20 -10.83 -2.51 5.11
C SER A 20 -10.51 -1.05 4.79
N LEU A 21 -11.33 -0.11 5.26
CA LEU A 21 -11.09 1.34 5.16
C LEU A 21 -9.93 1.82 6.03
N SER A 22 -9.28 0.94 6.80
CA SER A 22 -8.13 1.28 7.64
C SER A 22 -6.93 1.77 6.82
N GLY A 23 -6.80 1.32 5.57
CA GLY A 23 -5.81 1.82 4.61
C GLY A 23 -6.07 3.24 4.08
N LEU A 24 -7.30 3.75 4.24
CA LEU A 24 -7.70 5.11 3.85
C LEU A 24 -7.81 6.06 5.06
N ALA A 25 -7.54 5.58 6.27
CA ALA A 25 -7.69 6.35 7.50
C ALA A 25 -6.50 7.28 7.73
N PHE A 26 -6.37 8.31 6.90
CA PHE A 26 -5.36 9.37 7.06
C PHE A 26 -5.92 10.52 7.89
N HIS A 27 -5.03 11.27 8.57
CA HIS A 27 -5.39 12.61 9.03
C HIS A 27 -5.82 13.43 7.79
N PRO A 28 -6.90 14.24 7.86
CA PRO A 28 -7.42 14.91 6.67
C PRO A 28 -6.37 15.75 5.90
N LEU A 29 -5.43 16.36 6.62
CA LEU A 29 -4.32 17.09 5.99
C LEU A 29 -3.34 16.17 5.23
N ASP A 30 -3.06 14.98 5.76
CA ASP A 30 -2.13 14.04 5.13
C ASP A 30 -2.72 13.53 3.82
N GLY A 31 -4.02 13.23 3.80
CA GLY A 31 -4.75 12.86 2.59
C GLY A 31 -4.74 13.98 1.54
N ILE A 32 -4.97 15.23 1.95
CA ILE A 32 -4.88 16.39 1.04
C ILE A 32 -3.46 16.51 0.47
N LEU A 33 -2.43 16.43 1.32
CA LEU A 33 -1.03 16.56 0.89
C LEU A 33 -0.60 15.41 -0.04
N GLN A 34 -1.10 14.19 0.16
CA GLN A 34 -0.89 13.06 -0.75
C GLN A 34 -1.59 13.25 -2.11
N ALA A 35 -2.74 13.93 -2.13
CA ALA A 35 -3.49 14.20 -3.37
C ALA A 35 -2.89 15.36 -4.19
N VAL A 36 -2.21 16.32 -3.57
CA VAL A 36 -1.66 17.52 -4.24
C VAL A 36 -0.80 17.20 -5.48
N PRO A 37 0.17 16.26 -5.44
CA PRO A 37 0.96 15.91 -6.61
C PRO A 37 0.12 15.44 -7.80
N HIS A 38 -0.96 14.69 -7.54
CA HIS A 38 -1.87 14.19 -8.56
C HIS A 38 -2.63 15.34 -9.24
N VAL A 39 -3.09 16.33 -8.46
CA VAL A 39 -3.78 17.51 -8.99
C VAL A 39 -2.83 18.37 -9.81
N ILE A 40 -1.60 18.59 -9.33
CA ILE A 40 -0.57 19.35 -10.06
C ILE A 40 -0.23 18.67 -11.38
N ALA A 41 -0.12 17.34 -11.40
CA ALA A 41 0.22 16.57 -12.59
C ALA A 41 -0.80 16.77 -13.74
N LEU A 42 -2.10 16.98 -13.43
CA LEU A 42 -3.13 17.25 -14.44
C LEU A 42 -2.89 18.54 -15.24
N PHE A 43 -2.18 19.52 -14.66
CA PHE A 43 -1.82 20.76 -15.34
C PHE A 43 -0.52 20.64 -16.16
N LEU A 44 0.34 19.67 -15.82
CA LEU A 44 1.60 19.43 -16.52
C LEU A 44 1.44 18.45 -17.69
N VAL A 45 0.59 17.44 -17.52
CA VAL A 45 0.36 16.37 -18.50
C VAL A 45 -1.11 16.35 -18.88
N PRO A 46 -1.46 16.74 -20.12
CA PRO A 46 -2.82 16.63 -20.62
C PRO A 46 -3.31 15.19 -20.52
N THR A 47 -4.30 14.95 -19.64
CA THR A 47 -4.82 13.62 -19.36
C THR A 47 -6.31 13.59 -19.66
N HIS A 48 -6.78 12.60 -20.43
CA HIS A 48 -8.20 12.42 -20.67
C HIS A 48 -8.94 12.09 -19.37
N PHE A 49 -10.12 12.67 -19.19
CA PHE A 49 -10.93 12.49 -17.97
C PHE A 49 -11.16 11.02 -17.63
N MET A 50 -11.50 10.18 -18.62
CA MET A 50 -11.69 8.74 -18.41
C MET A 50 -10.41 8.02 -17.95
N THR A 51 -9.26 8.38 -18.51
CA THR A 51 -7.97 7.83 -18.07
C THR A 51 -7.69 8.20 -16.63
N HIS A 52 -7.94 9.45 -16.25
CA HIS A 52 -7.77 9.91 -14.87
C HIS A 52 -8.69 9.15 -13.90
N MET A 53 -9.97 8.95 -14.26
CA MET A 53 -10.91 8.17 -13.45
C MET A 53 -10.49 6.71 -13.31
N LEU A 54 -10.01 6.08 -14.39
CA LEU A 54 -9.52 4.71 -14.35
C LEU A 54 -8.29 4.58 -13.46
N LEU A 55 -7.35 5.51 -13.54
CA LEU A 55 -6.15 5.51 -12.69
C LEU A 55 -6.52 5.68 -11.21
N LEU A 56 -7.45 6.57 -10.88
CA LEU A 56 -7.96 6.72 -9.51
C LEU A 56 -8.65 5.44 -9.01
N PHE A 57 -9.41 4.76 -9.86
CA PHE A 57 -10.03 3.48 -9.50
C PHE A 57 -8.98 2.40 -9.26
N CYS A 58 -7.97 2.29 -10.13
CA CYS A 58 -6.85 1.37 -9.95
C CYS A 58 -6.08 1.66 -8.65
N GLU A 59 -5.88 2.93 -8.31
CA GLU A 59 -5.26 3.33 -7.03
C GLU A 59 -6.08 2.80 -5.85
N ALA A 60 -7.40 3.01 -5.86
CA ALA A 60 -8.27 2.53 -4.78
C ALA A 60 -8.23 1.00 -4.62
N VAL A 61 -8.23 0.26 -5.74
CA VAL A 61 -8.10 -1.20 -5.73
C VAL A 61 -6.75 -1.62 -5.15
N TRP A 62 -5.67 -0.95 -5.55
CA TRP A 62 -4.34 -1.23 -5.02
C TRP A 62 -4.22 -0.88 -3.54
N THR A 63 -4.75 0.26 -3.09
CA THR A 63 -4.79 0.63 -1.66
C THR A 63 -5.51 -0.45 -0.85
N ALA A 64 -6.63 -0.98 -1.34
CA ALA A 64 -7.28 -2.10 -0.70
C ALA A 64 -6.36 -3.33 -0.63
N ASN A 65 -5.65 -3.68 -1.71
CA ASN A 65 -4.75 -4.83 -1.77
C ASN A 65 -3.55 -4.77 -0.80
N ILE A 66 -3.00 -3.59 -0.52
CA ILE A 66 -1.89 -3.46 0.44
C ILE A 66 -2.36 -3.40 1.90
N HIS A 67 -3.65 -3.16 2.14
CA HIS A 67 -4.25 -3.03 3.47
C HIS A 67 -5.27 -4.14 3.81
N ASP A 68 -5.48 -5.11 2.93
CA ASP A 68 -6.37 -6.25 3.14
C ASP A 68 -5.83 -7.28 4.15
N CYS A 69 -4.59 -7.10 4.62
CA CYS A 69 -3.88 -8.00 5.53
C CYS A 69 -3.68 -9.44 4.98
N VAL A 70 -3.85 -9.64 3.67
CA VAL A 70 -3.68 -10.93 3.00
C VAL A 70 -2.45 -10.89 2.10
N HIS A 71 -1.48 -11.75 2.38
CA HIS A 71 -0.33 -11.91 1.49
C HIS A 71 -0.68 -12.82 0.31
N GLY A 72 -0.99 -12.22 -0.84
CA GLY A 72 -1.44 -12.91 -2.05
C GLY A 72 -0.37 -13.69 -2.84
N LYS A 73 0.92 -13.61 -2.47
CA LYS A 73 2.04 -14.32 -3.14
C LYS A 73 2.15 -14.08 -4.65
N VAL A 74 1.72 -12.92 -5.13
CA VAL A 74 1.77 -12.56 -6.55
C VAL A 74 3.03 -11.74 -6.81
N TRP A 75 4.10 -12.38 -7.26
CA TRP A 75 5.28 -11.66 -7.73
C TRP A 75 5.01 -11.10 -9.14
N PRO A 76 5.33 -9.82 -9.46
CA PRO A 76 6.07 -8.82 -8.68
C PRO A 76 5.17 -7.70 -8.09
N VAL A 77 3.96 -8.02 -7.64
CA VAL A 77 3.01 -7.03 -7.10
C VAL A 77 3.35 -6.68 -5.64
N MET A 78 3.35 -5.38 -5.32
CA MET A 78 3.45 -4.90 -3.94
C MET A 78 2.12 -5.13 -3.22
N GLY A 79 2.05 -6.19 -2.40
CA GLY A 79 0.87 -6.54 -1.60
C GLY A 79 1.08 -6.37 -0.09
N ALA A 80 0.07 -6.70 0.71
CA ALA A 80 0.03 -6.42 2.15
C ALA A 80 1.25 -6.92 2.95
N GLY A 81 1.79 -8.09 2.61
CA GLY A 81 2.99 -8.62 3.29
C GLY A 81 4.25 -7.76 3.08
N TYR A 82 4.51 -7.33 1.85
CA TYR A 82 5.68 -6.50 1.53
C TYR A 82 5.53 -5.10 2.15
N HIS A 83 4.33 -4.52 2.06
CA HIS A 83 3.98 -3.23 2.65
C HIS A 83 4.05 -3.26 4.19
N THR A 84 3.68 -4.38 4.82
CA THR A 84 3.87 -4.57 6.26
C THR A 84 5.35 -4.49 6.64
N ILE A 85 6.24 -5.15 5.90
CA ILE A 85 7.69 -5.08 6.15
C ILE A 85 8.23 -3.66 5.97
N HIS A 86 7.71 -2.93 4.98
CA HIS A 86 8.05 -1.52 4.80
C HIS A 86 7.74 -0.70 6.05
N HIS A 87 6.53 -0.84 6.60
CA HIS A 87 6.13 -0.11 7.82
C HIS A 87 6.77 -0.61 9.11
N THR A 88 7.23 -1.86 9.19
CA THR A 88 7.89 -2.37 10.40
C THR A 88 9.39 -2.09 10.41
N THR A 89 10.05 -2.12 9.24
CA THR A 89 11.50 -1.94 9.14
C THR A 89 11.92 -0.55 8.69
N TYR A 90 11.06 0.18 7.99
CA TYR A 90 11.33 1.50 7.38
C TYR A 90 12.57 1.56 6.46
N ARG A 91 13.11 0.41 6.07
CA ARG A 91 14.40 0.27 5.37
C ARG A 91 14.34 -0.59 4.10
N HIS A 92 13.18 -1.13 3.77
CA HIS A 92 13.00 -2.12 2.71
C HIS A 92 11.64 -1.92 2.02
N ASN A 93 11.47 -2.55 0.85
CA ASN A 93 10.21 -2.61 0.10
C ASN A 93 9.59 -1.22 -0.16
N TYR A 94 10.35 -0.33 -0.80
CA TYR A 94 9.97 1.05 -1.10
C TYR A 94 9.03 1.19 -2.31
N GLY A 95 8.88 0.16 -3.14
CA GLY A 95 8.04 0.20 -4.33
C GLY A 95 6.58 0.48 -4.01
N HIS A 96 5.91 1.28 -4.86
CA HIS A 96 4.49 1.61 -4.68
C HIS A 96 3.60 0.46 -5.17
N TYR A 97 3.50 0.24 -6.49
CA TYR A 97 2.67 -0.83 -7.05
C TYR A 97 3.39 -2.17 -7.19
N THR A 98 4.72 -2.16 -7.30
CA THR A 98 5.51 -3.35 -7.64
C THR A 98 6.81 -3.40 -6.85
N VAL A 99 7.33 -4.61 -6.65
CA VAL A 99 8.62 -4.85 -5.97
C VAL A 99 9.83 -4.78 -6.91
N TRP A 100 9.62 -4.43 -8.18
CA TRP A 100 10.67 -4.46 -9.22
C TRP A 100 11.89 -3.63 -8.88
N MET A 101 11.68 -2.40 -8.39
CA MET A 101 12.79 -1.51 -8.05
C MET A 101 13.53 -2.02 -6.81
N ASP A 102 12.81 -2.52 -5.81
CA ASP A 102 13.44 -3.12 -4.64
C ASP A 102 14.26 -4.35 -4.97
N TRP A 103 13.77 -5.16 -5.93
CA TRP A 103 14.51 -6.30 -6.44
C TRP A 103 15.79 -5.87 -7.17
N MET A 104 15.68 -4.85 -8.04
CA MET A 104 16.81 -4.34 -8.83
C MET A 104 17.88 -3.68 -7.96
N PHE A 105 17.48 -2.95 -6.91
CA PHE A 105 18.39 -2.21 -6.04
C PHE A 105 18.71 -2.93 -4.72
N GLY A 106 18.23 -4.16 -4.53
CA GLY A 106 18.57 -5.02 -3.39
C GLY A 106 17.92 -4.62 -2.06
N THR A 107 16.86 -3.81 -2.08
CA THR A 107 16.07 -3.44 -0.90
C THR A 107 14.86 -4.34 -0.67
N LEU A 108 14.69 -5.39 -1.49
CA LEU A 108 13.59 -6.35 -1.37
C LEU A 108 13.75 -7.27 -0.15
N ARG A 109 12.69 -7.41 0.62
CA ARG A 109 12.53 -8.39 1.69
C ARG A 109 11.25 -9.18 1.49
N ASP A 110 11.40 -10.48 1.28
CA ASP A 110 10.28 -11.39 1.06
C ASP A 110 9.57 -11.72 2.39
N PRO A 111 8.23 -11.58 2.45
CA PRO A 111 7.44 -11.90 3.63
C PRO A 111 7.61 -13.34 4.15
N GLU A 112 7.79 -14.33 3.28
CA GLU A 112 7.94 -15.73 3.70
C GLU A 112 9.32 -15.99 4.30
N GLU A 113 10.37 -15.38 3.77
CA GLU A 113 11.71 -15.50 4.32
C GLU A 113 11.83 -14.81 5.68
N GLU A 114 11.18 -13.66 5.85
CA GLU A 114 11.16 -12.94 7.13
C GLU A 114 10.37 -13.70 8.21
N LEU A 115 9.28 -14.38 7.83
CA LEU A 115 8.54 -15.24 8.75
C LEU A 115 9.38 -16.43 9.24
N LYS A 116 10.10 -17.10 8.32
CA LYS A 116 10.97 -18.25 8.67
C LYS A 116 12.13 -17.88 9.59
N LYS A 117 12.65 -16.65 9.52
CA LYS A 117 13.72 -16.17 10.43
C LYS A 117 13.23 -15.86 11.84
N ALA A 118 11.92 -15.63 11.99
CA ALA A 118 11.30 -15.29 13.26
C ALA A 118 10.85 -16.54 14.05
N GLU A 119 10.92 -17.72 13.43
CA GLU A 119 10.68 -19.05 14.02
C GLU A 119 11.99 -19.67 14.53
#